data_AF-A0A257LFS9-F1
#
_entry.id   AF-A0A257LFS9-F1
#
_cell.length_a   1.000
_cell.length_b   1.000
_cell.length_c   1.000
_cell.angle_alpha   90.00
_cell.angle_beta   90.00
_cell.angle_gamma   90.00
#
_symmetry.space_group_name_H-M   'P 1'
#
loop_
_entity.id
_entity.type
_entity.pdbx_description
1 polymer ?
#
loop_
_entity_poly.entity_id
_entity_poly.type
_entity_poly.pdbx_seq_one_letter_code
_entity_poly.pdbx_strand_id
1 'polypeptide(L)'
;MSLLDLKLLRDLKALKSQALAVALVMACGLAMMIMTRSLIVSLETTRDAYYRDNRFAEVFARLKRAPNAVAAQLAAIPGVATVQTGIALSVTLDLPGVLEPATGLIQSLPEQGELTLNRLHLRAGRILVGRESTG
;
A
#
# COMPACT_ATOMS: atom_id res chain seq x y z
N MET A 1 -32.25 -12.16 -41.62
CA MET A 1 -32.85 -11.10 -40.79
C MET A 1 -34.35 -11.22 -40.92
N SER A 2 -35.05 -11.41 -39.81
CA SER A 2 -36.50 -11.64 -39.80
C SER A 2 -37.24 -10.34 -40.15
N LEU A 3 -38.43 -10.42 -40.76
CA LEU A 3 -39.28 -9.24 -41.03
C LEU A 3 -39.61 -8.45 -39.75
N LEU A 4 -39.59 -9.13 -38.60
CA LEU A 4 -39.76 -8.50 -37.29
C LEU A 4 -38.58 -7.59 -36.91
N ASP A 5 -37.34 -7.92 -37.27
CA ASP A 5 -36.14 -7.12 -36.95
C ASP A 5 -36.15 -5.78 -37.71
N LEU A 6 -36.59 -5.80 -38.97
CA LEU A 6 -36.74 -4.60 -39.79
C LEU A 6 -37.82 -3.65 -39.24
N LYS A 7 -38.92 -4.20 -38.72
CA LYS A 7 -39.96 -3.41 -38.06
C LYS A 7 -39.46 -2.82 -36.75
N LEU A 8 -38.73 -3.60 -35.96
CA LEU A 8 -38.11 -3.17 -34.70
C LEU A 8 -37.13 -2.01 -34.92
N LEU A 9 -36.28 -2.09 -35.93
CA LEU A 9 -35.33 -1.03 -36.30
C LEU A 9 -36.03 0.27 -36.71
N ARG A 10 -37.16 0.16 -37.42
CA ARG A 10 -37.95 1.33 -37.85
C ARG A 10 -38.65 1.99 -36.66
N ASP A 11 -39.20 1.20 -35.76
CA ASP A 11 -39.81 1.70 -34.52
C ASP A 11 -38.76 2.30 -33.58
N LEU A 12 -37.56 1.71 -33.50
CA LEU A 12 -36.42 2.26 -32.75
C LEU A 12 -35.93 3.59 -33.33
N LYS A 13 -35.96 3.75 -34.66
CA LYS A 13 -35.69 5.03 -35.34
C LYS A 13 -36.72 6.11 -34.99
N ALA A 14 -37.99 5.74 -34.79
CA ALA A 14 -39.03 6.66 -34.36
C ALA A 14 -38.83 7.10 -32.90
N LEU A 15 -38.35 6.20 -32.03
CA LEU A 15 -38.08 6.44 -30.60
C LEU A 15 -36.61 6.79 -30.29
N LYS A 16 -35.85 7.24 -31.29
CA LYS A 16 -34.39 7.42 -31.25
C LYS A 16 -33.87 8.22 -30.06
N SER A 17 -34.56 9.29 -29.65
CA SER A 17 -34.11 10.15 -28.54
C SER A 17 -34.20 9.45 -27.19
N GLN A 18 -35.29 8.70 -26.97
CA GLN A 18 -35.55 8.00 -25.72
C GLN A 18 -34.64 6.77 -25.58
N ALA A 19 -34.48 6.01 -26.67
CA ALA A 19 -33.55 4.89 -26.71
C ALA A 19 -32.09 5.33 -26.49
N LEU A 20 -31.69 6.45 -27.10
CA LEU A 20 -30.35 7.02 -26.90
C LEU A 20 -30.12 7.47 -25.45
N ALA A 21 -31.12 8.12 -24.82
CA ALA A 21 -31.02 8.55 -23.43
C ALA A 21 -30.80 7.36 -22.47
N VAL A 22 -31.57 6.28 -22.62
CA VAL A 22 -31.40 5.07 -21.81
C VAL A 22 -30.04 4.42 -22.05
N ALA A 23 -29.62 4.31 -23.31
CA ALA A 23 -28.32 3.74 -23.66
C ALA A 23 -27.16 4.55 -23.04
N LEU A 24 -27.24 5.88 -23.06
CA LEU A 24 -26.22 6.76 -22.49
C LEU A 24 -26.13 6.62 -20.97
N VAL A 25 -27.28 6.58 -20.28
CA VAL A 25 -27.34 6.38 -18.82
C VAL A 25 -26.77 5.01 -18.45
N MET A 26 -27.15 3.95 -19.16
CA MET A 26 -26.61 2.60 -18.96
C MET A 26 -25.10 2.56 -19.20
N ALA A 27 -24.62 3.16 -20.30
CA ALA A 27 -23.20 3.23 -20.63
C ALA A 27 -22.40 3.98 -19.55
N CYS A 28 -22.94 5.09 -19.04
CA CYS A 28 -22.34 5.85 -17.95
C CYS A 28 -22.22 5.01 -16.67
N GLY A 29 -23.29 4.30 -16.28
CA GLY A 29 -23.27 3.42 -15.12
C GLY A 29 -22.29 2.25 -15.25
N LEU A 30 -22.26 1.59 -16.42
CA LEU A 30 -21.33 0.52 -16.74
C LEU A 30 -19.87 1.02 -16.73
N ALA A 31 -19.61 2.18 -17.34
CA ALA A 31 -18.29 2.79 -17.35
C ALA A 31 -17.82 3.12 -15.93
N MET A 32 -18.68 3.69 -15.10
CA MET A 32 -18.35 3.97 -13.70
C MET A 32 -18.04 2.69 -12.91
N MET A 33 -18.84 1.63 -13.10
CA MET A 33 -18.60 0.33 -12.46
C MET A 33 -17.23 -0.27 -12.87
N ILE A 34 -16.95 -0.30 -14.17
CA ILE A 34 -15.70 -0.85 -14.73
C ILE A 34 -14.50 -0.04 -14.25
N MET A 35 -14.61 1.29 -14.29
CA MET A 35 -13.54 2.19 -13.85
C MET A 35 -13.24 1.99 -12.36
N THR A 36 -14.27 1.91 -11.52
CA THR A 36 -14.11 1.73 -10.08
C THR A 36 -13.43 0.39 -9.75
N ARG A 37 -13.91 -0.70 -10.36
CA ARG A 37 -13.28 -2.03 -10.25
C ARG A 37 -11.81 -2.01 -10.69
N SER A 38 -11.54 -1.42 -11.85
CA SER A 38 -10.19 -1.40 -12.43
C SER A 38 -9.23 -0.56 -11.58
N LEU A 39 -9.71 0.57 -11.08
CA LEU A 39 -8.93 1.44 -10.18
C LEU A 39 -8.57 0.72 -8.89
N ILE A 40 -9.53 0.04 -8.25
CA ILE A 40 -9.30 -0.73 -7.02
C ILE A 40 -8.21 -1.77 -7.26
N VAL A 41 -8.37 -2.61 -8.31
CA VAL A 41 -7.40 -3.67 -8.62
C VAL A 41 -6.02 -3.10 -8.93
N SER A 42 -5.95 -1.99 -9.68
CA SER A 42 -4.67 -1.35 -10.03
C SER A 42 -3.95 -0.80 -8.80
N LEU A 43 -4.69 -0.15 -7.89
CA LEU A 43 -4.12 0.41 -6.66
C LEU A 43 -3.67 -0.69 -5.71
N GLU A 44 -4.49 -1.74 -5.53
CA GLU A 44 -4.14 -2.89 -4.69
C GLU A 44 -2.90 -3.60 -5.22
N THR A 45 -2.86 -3.88 -6.53
CA THR A 45 -1.70 -4.53 -7.16
C THR A 45 -0.42 -3.71 -6.99
N THR A 46 -0.52 -2.38 -7.18
CA THR A 46 0.63 -1.48 -7.04
C THR A 46 1.11 -1.41 -5.59
N ARG A 47 0.18 -1.31 -4.62
CA ARG A 47 0.49 -1.33 -3.19
C ARG A 47 1.18 -2.63 -2.80
N ASP A 48 0.62 -3.77 -3.23
CA ASP A 48 1.12 -5.09 -2.85
C ASP A 48 2.49 -5.36 -3.46
N ALA A 49 2.71 -4.94 -4.71
CA ALA A 49 4.03 -4.96 -5.33
C ALA A 49 5.04 -4.09 -4.56
N TYR A 50 4.67 -2.84 -4.25
CA TYR A 50 5.52 -1.92 -3.50
C TYR A 50 5.89 -2.46 -2.10
N TYR A 51 4.93 -3.02 -1.37
CA TYR A 51 5.18 -3.60 -0.04
C TYR A 51 6.02 -4.86 -0.10
N ARG A 52 5.79 -5.73 -1.07
CA ARG A 52 6.60 -6.92 -1.29
C ARG A 52 8.05 -6.56 -1.64
N ASP A 53 8.25 -5.62 -2.55
CA ASP A 53 9.59 -5.21 -3.01
C ASP A 53 10.40 -4.53 -1.89
N ASN A 54 9.72 -3.75 -1.04
CA ASN A 54 10.34 -3.13 0.14
C ASN A 54 10.34 -4.05 1.38
N ARG A 55 9.87 -5.29 1.26
CA ARG A 55 9.73 -6.26 2.36
C ARG A 55 9.07 -5.63 3.58
N PHE A 56 7.97 -4.92 3.36
CA PHE A 56 7.24 -4.25 4.42
C PHE A 56 6.71 -5.30 5.40
N ALA A 57 6.88 -5.06 6.70
CA ALA A 57 6.44 -6.00 7.70
C ALA A 57 4.90 -6.05 7.75
N GLU A 58 4.36 -7.27 7.80
CA GLU A 58 2.90 -7.47 7.90
C GLU A 58 2.37 -7.15 9.30
N VAL A 59 3.21 -7.32 10.33
CA VAL A 59 2.83 -7.15 11.74
C VAL A 59 3.89 -6.30 12.46
N PHE A 60 3.42 -5.34 13.24
CA PHE A 60 4.24 -4.51 14.12
C PHE A 60 3.77 -4.69 15.57
N ALA A 61 4.69 -5.06 16.45
CA ALA A 61 4.43 -5.17 17.88
C ALA A 61 5.38 -4.27 18.66
N ARG A 62 4.85 -3.47 19.60
CA ARG A 62 5.66 -2.67 20.53
C ARG A 62 5.66 -3.33 21.90
N LEU A 63 6.84 -3.69 22.38
CA LEU A 63 7.02 -4.31 23.69
C LEU A 63 7.87 -3.41 24.58
N LYS A 64 7.52 -3.32 25.86
CA LYS A 64 8.30 -2.58 26.86
C LYS A 64 9.26 -3.55 27.55
N ARG A 65 10.56 -3.21 27.59
CA ARG A 65 11.63 -4.05 28.19
C ARG A 65 11.70 -5.47 27.58
N ALA A 66 11.69 -5.58 26.26
CA ALA A 66 11.89 -6.85 25.58
C ALA A 66 13.38 -7.08 25.29
N PRO A 67 14.03 -8.11 25.88
CA PRO A 67 15.39 -8.46 25.50
C PRO A 67 15.43 -9.11 24.11
N ASN A 68 16.57 -9.01 23.42
CA ASN A 68 16.75 -9.58 22.08
C ASN A 68 16.54 -11.11 22.03
N ALA A 69 16.64 -11.82 23.16
CA ALA A 69 16.30 -13.24 23.25
C ALA A 69 14.83 -13.55 22.87
N VAL A 70 13.92 -12.59 23.04
CA VAL A 70 12.51 -12.74 22.63
C VAL A 70 12.38 -12.81 21.10
N ALA A 71 13.32 -12.22 20.35
CA ALA A 71 13.31 -12.29 18.89
C ALA A 71 13.43 -13.73 18.38
N ALA A 72 14.26 -14.55 19.03
CA ALA A 72 14.41 -15.96 18.68
C ALA A 72 13.13 -16.76 18.93
N GLN A 73 12.41 -16.46 20.02
CA GLN A 73 11.13 -17.09 20.32
C GLN A 73 10.05 -16.71 19.29
N LEU A 74 10.01 -15.42 18.89
CA LEU A 74 9.09 -14.94 17.86
C LEU A 74 9.39 -15.57 16.49
N ALA A 75 10.67 -15.73 16.14
CA ALA A 75 11.07 -16.37 14.89
C ALA A 75 10.75 -17.87 14.84
N ALA A 76 10.61 -18.52 16.00
CA ALA A 76 10.24 -19.94 16.09
C ALA A 76 8.74 -20.20 15.91
N ILE A 77 7.90 -19.16 15.88
CA ILE A 77 6.45 -19.30 15.70
C ILE A 77 6.18 -19.78 14.25
N PRO A 78 5.39 -20.86 14.06
CA PRO A 78 5.02 -21.31 12.72
C PRO A 78 4.33 -20.20 11.91
N GLY A 79 4.84 -19.93 10.71
CA GLY A 79 4.35 -18.86 9.83
C GLY A 79 5.12 -17.55 9.91
N VAL A 80 6.04 -17.39 10.87
CA VAL A 80 6.92 -16.21 10.94
C VAL A 80 8.15 -16.43 10.06
N ALA A 81 8.26 -15.67 8.98
CA ALA A 81 9.39 -15.79 8.05
C ALA A 81 10.63 -14.99 8.50
N THR A 82 10.44 -13.80 9.07
CA THR A 82 11.54 -12.92 9.48
C THR A 82 11.09 -12.04 10.64
N VAL A 83 11.96 -11.86 11.63
CA VAL A 83 11.76 -10.95 12.76
C VAL A 83 12.87 -9.93 12.75
N GLN A 84 12.49 -8.64 12.75
CA GLN A 84 13.44 -7.54 12.90
C GLN A 84 13.11 -6.76 14.16
N THR A 85 14.06 -6.70 15.09
CA THR A 85 13.94 -5.91 16.31
C THR A 85 14.47 -4.49 16.09
N GLY A 86 13.93 -3.56 16.87
CA GLY A 86 14.33 -2.16 16.85
C GLY A 86 13.68 -1.40 17.98
N ILE A 87 14.17 -0.18 18.20
CA ILE A 87 13.70 0.74 19.21
C ILE A 87 12.96 1.87 18.48
N ALA A 88 11.69 2.05 18.85
CA ALA A 88 10.83 3.13 18.36
C ALA A 88 10.52 4.07 19.54
N LEU A 89 10.87 5.35 19.41
CA LEU A 89 10.65 6.36 20.45
C LEU A 89 9.91 7.55 19.86
N SER A 90 8.75 7.88 20.41
CA SER A 90 8.07 9.14 20.11
C SER A 90 8.74 10.25 20.88
N VAL A 91 9.13 11.32 20.19
CA VAL A 91 9.81 12.47 20.77
C VAL A 91 9.14 13.76 20.33
N THR A 92 9.20 14.77 21.18
CA THR A 92 8.84 16.14 20.81
C THR A 92 10.10 16.83 20.30
N LEU A 93 10.07 17.30 19.06
CA LEU A 93 11.16 18.03 18.44
C LEU A 93 10.82 19.51 18.37
N ASP A 94 11.78 20.33 18.77
CA ASP A 94 11.77 21.76 18.50
C ASP A 94 12.51 21.99 17.17
N LEU A 95 11.76 22.38 16.13
CA LEU A 95 12.32 22.61 14.80
C LEU A 95 12.41 24.11 14.53
N PRO A 96 13.56 24.61 14.03
CA PRO A 96 13.69 26.01 13.66
C PRO A 96 12.66 26.36 12.57
N GLY A 97 11.81 27.34 12.86
CA GLY A 97 10.77 27.82 11.93
C GLY A 97 9.39 27.18 12.10
N VAL A 98 9.21 26.27 13.06
CA VAL A 98 7.89 25.72 13.43
C VAL A 98 7.49 26.30 14.78
N LEU A 99 6.40 27.07 14.81
CA LEU A 99 5.92 27.73 16.05
C LEU A 99 5.42 26.73 17.10
N GLU A 100 4.94 25.57 16.66
CA GLU A 100 4.41 24.52 17.54
C GLU A 100 5.40 23.34 17.61
N PRO A 101 5.61 22.76 18.81
CA PRO A 101 6.49 21.61 18.96
C PRO A 101 6.01 20.43 18.12
N ALA A 102 6.87 19.93 17.24
CA ALA A 102 6.54 18.85 16.33
C ALA A 102 6.66 17.50 17.03
N THR A 103 5.72 16.58 16.77
CA THR A 103 5.87 15.19 17.19
C THR A 103 6.66 14.42 16.14
N GLY A 104 7.75 13.77 16.55
CA GLY A 104 8.53 12.88 15.69
C GLY A 104 8.63 11.48 16.25
N LEU A 105 9.04 10.55 15.38
CA LEU A 105 9.32 9.17 15.71
C LEU A 105 10.78 8.87 15.36
N ILE A 106 11.57 8.55 16.37
CA ILE A 106 12.91 8.02 16.19
C ILE A 106 12.81 6.50 16.08
N GLN A 107 13.33 5.96 14.99
CA GLN A 107 13.45 4.52 14.77
C GLN A 107 14.93 4.15 14.67
N SER A 108 15.36 3.17 15.46
CA SER A 108 16.71 2.64 15.34
C SER A 108 16.85 1.82 14.06
N LEU A 109 18.04 1.88 13.45
CA LEU A 109 18.46 0.94 12.41
C LEU A 109 19.13 -0.28 13.05
N PRO A 110 19.15 -1.45 12.38
CA PRO A 110 19.83 -2.63 12.88
C PRO A 110 21.32 -2.34 13.11
N GLU A 111 21.87 -2.83 14.24
CA GLU A 111 23.28 -2.59 14.59
C GLU A 111 24.26 -3.30 13.64
N GLN A 112 23.83 -4.41 13.05
CA GLN A 112 24.60 -5.24 12.13
C GLN A 112 23.79 -5.53 10.86
N GLY A 113 24.43 -5.34 9.70
CA GLY A 113 23.85 -5.66 8.39
C GLY A 113 22.83 -4.65 7.85
N GLU A 114 22.17 -5.03 6.77
CA GLU A 114 21.12 -4.23 6.12
C GLU A 114 19.73 -4.49 6.72
N LEU A 115 18.80 -3.56 6.45
CA LEU A 115 17.38 -3.74 6.74
C LEU A 115 16.80 -4.93 5.96
N THR A 116 16.44 -5.98 6.68
CA THR A 116 15.79 -7.17 6.12
C THR A 116 14.30 -6.96 5.87
N LEU A 117 13.66 -6.19 6.75
CA LEU A 117 12.27 -5.74 6.69
C LEU A 117 12.21 -4.21 6.62
N ASN A 118 11.14 -3.69 6.02
CA ASN A 118 10.90 -2.25 5.86
C ASN A 118 12.08 -1.53 5.22
N ARG A 119 12.55 -2.03 4.07
CA ARG A 119 13.67 -1.42 3.34
C ARG A 119 13.37 0.05 3.07
N LEU A 120 14.34 0.89 3.41
CA LEU A 120 14.23 2.33 3.22
C LEU A 120 14.57 2.68 1.77
N HIS A 121 13.67 3.43 1.12
CA HIS A 121 13.95 4.04 -0.16
C HIS A 121 14.62 5.41 0.06
N LEU A 122 15.94 5.47 -0.15
CA LEU A 122 16.74 6.66 0.07
C LEU A 122 16.49 7.69 -1.06
N ARG A 123 15.85 8.82 -0.74
CA ARG A 123 15.64 9.91 -1.71
C ARG A 123 16.84 10.84 -1.85
N ALA A 124 17.61 11.04 -0.78
CA ALA A 124 18.78 11.91 -0.75
C ALA A 124 19.72 11.50 0.39
N GLY A 125 21.00 11.80 0.23
CA GLY A 125 22.03 11.50 1.23
C GLY A 125 22.61 10.10 1.11
N ARG A 126 22.95 9.48 2.25
CA ARG A 126 23.49 8.12 2.33
C ARG A 126 22.85 7.37 3.48
N ILE A 127 22.65 6.06 3.32
CA ILE A 127 22.17 5.21 4.41
C ILE A 127 23.28 4.99 5.43
N LEU A 128 22.92 4.98 6.71
CA LEU A 128 23.82 4.56 7.77
C LEU A 128 23.90 3.02 7.72
N VAL A 129 25.06 2.49 7.39
CA VAL A 129 25.31 1.05 7.43
C VAL A 129 25.69 0.69 8.86
N GLY A 130 25.04 -0.32 9.44
CA GLY A 130 25.45 -0.89 10.73
C GLY A 130 26.89 -1.38 10.69
N ARG A 131 27.52 -1.63 11.83
CA ARG A 131 28.92 -2.11 11.86
C ARG A 131 29.01 -3.38 11.01
N GLU A 132 29.91 -3.39 10.03
CA GLU A 132 30.15 -4.60 9.22
C GLU A 132 30.56 -5.73 10.16
N SER A 133 29.94 -6.90 10.02
CA SER A 133 30.35 -8.10 10.74
C SER A 133 31.75 -8.47 10.26
N THR A 134 32.77 -8.02 10.98
CA THR A 134 34.09 -8.64 10.90
C THR A 134 33.91 -10.08 11.39
N GLY A 135 34.14 -11.03 10.49
CA GLY A 135 33.93 -12.46 10.71
C GLY A 135 34.78 -13.06 11.82
#